data_AF-A0AAI8YYG8-F1
#
_entry.id   AF-A0AAI8YYG8-F1
#
_cell.length_a   1.000
_cell.length_b   1.000
_cell.length_c   1.000
_cell.angle_alpha   90.00
_cell.angle_beta   90.00
_cell.angle_gamma   90.00
#
_symmetry.space_group_name_H-M   'P 1'
#
loop_
_entity.id
_entity.type
_entity.pdbx_description
1 polymer ?
#
loop_
_entity_poly.entity_id
_entity_poly.type
_entity_poly.pdbx_seq_one_letter_code
_entity_poly.pdbx_strand_id
1 'polypeptide(L)'
;MTIGESHRTAHIFRQLIQNYTTSLALSALTEDFHDYASSVNIIINKGASGPKNMDAPTFASRAAFVDGQGKQPSIPFEMLGVWGGCRFVAVRWKTERSANGHVSESDDIPVHGNAILEVEPAEEGDEYAWRISKIWSEFNSAAWLVNLGVFKPDERPDAEDVKHMEQF
;
A
#
# COMPACT_ATOMS: atom_id res chain seq x y z
N MET A 1 -18.73 -2.02 -13.34
CA MET A 1 -17.60 -1.10 -13.45
C MET A 1 -17.09 -1.09 -14.87
N THR A 2 -16.87 0.08 -15.45
CA THR A 2 -16.21 0.22 -16.77
C THR A 2 -14.70 0.23 -16.64
N ILE A 3 -13.98 0.08 -17.77
CA ILE A 3 -12.51 0.22 -17.80
C ILE A 3 -12.10 1.62 -17.30
N GLY A 4 -12.79 2.67 -17.77
CA GLY A 4 -12.52 4.04 -17.35
C GLY A 4 -12.72 4.27 -15.85
N GLU A 5 -13.78 3.71 -15.27
CA GLU A 5 -14.00 3.72 -13.82
C GLU A 5 -12.89 2.98 -13.08
N SER A 6 -12.46 1.82 -13.59
CA SER A 6 -11.39 1.02 -12.98
C SER A 6 -10.08 1.81 -12.90
N HIS A 7 -9.71 2.49 -14.00
CA HIS A 7 -8.52 3.35 -14.03
C HIS A 7 -8.65 4.57 -13.11
N ARG A 8 -9.86 5.13 -12.97
CA ARG A 8 -10.10 6.24 -12.04
C ARG A 8 -9.95 5.81 -10.59
N THR A 9 -10.51 4.67 -10.20
CA THR A 9 -10.35 4.10 -8.85
C THR A 9 -8.87 3.78 -8.57
N ALA A 10 -8.15 3.20 -9.53
CA ALA A 10 -6.71 2.97 -9.40
C ALA A 10 -5.90 4.27 -9.24
N HIS A 11 -6.31 5.34 -9.96
CA HIS A 11 -5.69 6.65 -9.82
C HIS A 11 -5.95 7.27 -8.44
N ILE A 12 -7.15 7.13 -7.90
CA ILE A 12 -7.50 7.55 -6.54
C ILE A 12 -6.58 6.87 -5.53
N PHE A 13 -6.39 5.55 -5.63
CA PHE A 13 -5.44 4.82 -4.76
C PHE A 13 -4.02 5.40 -4.83
N ARG A 14 -3.51 5.65 -6.05
CA ARG A 14 -2.21 6.31 -6.24
C ARG A 14 -2.18 7.70 -5.55
N GLN A 15 -3.23 8.51 -5.67
CA GLN A 15 -3.27 9.83 -5.04
C GLN A 15 -3.33 9.75 -3.52
N LEU A 16 -4.06 8.80 -2.93
CA LEU A 16 -4.09 8.56 -1.48
C LEU A 16 -2.69 8.27 -0.90
N ILE A 17 -1.78 7.74 -1.72
CA ILE A 17 -0.39 7.47 -1.32
C ILE A 17 0.54 8.65 -1.65
N GLN A 18 0.49 9.19 -2.86
CA GLN A 18 1.48 10.15 -3.34
C GLN A 18 1.18 11.61 -3.01
N ASN A 19 -0.09 11.97 -2.99
CA ASN A 19 -0.55 13.36 -2.93
C ASN A 19 -1.81 13.42 -2.07
N TYR A 20 -1.67 12.88 -0.87
CA TYR A 20 -2.76 12.75 0.07
C TYR A 20 -3.37 14.11 0.40
N THR A 21 -4.70 14.19 0.39
CA THR A 21 -5.46 15.28 0.98
C THR A 21 -6.63 14.71 1.76
N THR A 22 -7.02 15.36 2.85
CA THR A 22 -8.19 14.94 3.64
C THR A 22 -9.47 14.95 2.80
N SER A 23 -9.64 15.94 1.92
CA SER A 23 -10.81 16.00 1.02
C SER A 23 -10.86 14.80 0.07
N LEU A 24 -9.72 14.40 -0.50
CA LEU A 24 -9.65 13.19 -1.33
C LEU A 24 -10.11 11.96 -0.54
N ALA A 25 -9.59 11.76 0.68
CA ALA A 25 -9.97 10.61 1.49
C ALA A 25 -11.46 10.59 1.85
N LEU A 26 -12.05 11.75 2.16
CA LEU A 26 -13.46 11.86 2.48
C LEU A 26 -14.38 11.60 1.28
N SER A 27 -13.99 12.04 0.08
CA SER A 27 -14.73 11.77 -1.15
C SER A 27 -14.54 10.35 -1.68
N ALA A 28 -13.33 9.80 -1.57
CA ALA A 28 -12.95 8.52 -2.17
C ALA A 28 -13.29 7.30 -1.32
N LEU A 29 -13.29 7.42 0.01
CA LEU A 29 -13.43 6.27 0.92
C LEU A 29 -14.81 6.26 1.57
N THR A 30 -15.40 5.08 1.77
CA THR A 30 -16.62 4.93 2.59
C THR A 30 -16.33 5.26 4.05
N GLU A 31 -17.36 5.52 4.85
CA GLU A 31 -17.16 5.89 6.27
C GLU A 31 -16.62 4.73 7.10
N ASP A 32 -17.08 3.52 6.79
CA ASP A 32 -16.70 2.24 7.38
C ASP A 32 -15.48 1.59 6.71
N PHE A 33 -14.69 2.39 5.99
CA PHE A 33 -13.50 1.94 5.26
C PHE A 33 -12.50 1.17 6.14
N HIS A 34 -11.92 0.10 5.60
CA HIS A 34 -10.81 -0.63 6.22
C HIS A 34 -9.62 -0.81 5.28
N ASP A 35 -8.41 -0.67 5.81
CA ASP A 35 -7.16 -0.97 5.11
C ASP A 35 -6.42 -2.13 5.79
N TYR A 36 -6.04 -3.13 4.99
CA TYR A 36 -5.31 -4.31 5.40
C TYR A 36 -4.01 -4.40 4.61
N ALA A 37 -2.88 -4.40 5.33
CA ALA A 37 -1.58 -4.66 4.74
C ALA A 37 -0.64 -5.26 5.77
N SER A 38 -0.45 -6.58 5.73
CA SER A 38 0.50 -7.25 6.63
C SER A 38 1.92 -6.73 6.41
N SER A 39 2.26 -6.39 5.16
CA SER A 39 3.49 -5.70 4.78
C SER A 39 3.71 -4.35 5.49
N VAL A 40 2.66 -3.55 5.69
CA VAL A 40 2.77 -2.29 6.47
C VAL A 40 2.82 -2.60 7.95
N ASN A 41 1.99 -3.53 8.42
CA ASN A 41 1.97 -3.94 9.83
C ASN A 41 3.36 -4.41 10.31
N ILE A 42 4.09 -5.19 9.51
CA ILE A 42 5.44 -5.64 9.86
C ILE A 42 6.46 -4.49 9.87
N ILE A 43 6.28 -3.47 9.02
CA ILE A 43 7.12 -2.26 9.01
C ILE A 43 6.84 -1.38 10.23
N ILE A 44 5.57 -1.19 10.60
CA ILE A 44 5.18 -0.49 11.85
C ILE A 44 5.77 -1.22 13.05
N ASN A 45 5.73 -2.55 13.03
CA ASN A 45 6.34 -3.40 14.05
C ASN A 45 7.88 -3.37 14.03
N LYS A 46 8.50 -2.79 13.00
CA LYS A 46 9.96 -2.73 12.78
C LYS A 46 10.64 -4.09 12.87
N GLY A 47 9.94 -5.16 12.47
CA GLY A 47 10.44 -6.54 12.60
C GLY A 47 10.56 -7.07 14.03
N ALA A 48 9.94 -6.44 15.04
CA ALA A 48 9.98 -6.91 16.42
C ALA A 48 9.31 -8.29 16.58
N SER A 49 9.78 -9.10 17.53
CA SER A 49 9.29 -10.46 17.78
C SER A 49 7.97 -10.55 18.57
N GLY A 50 7.33 -9.42 18.90
CA GLY A 50 6.12 -9.32 19.74
C GLY A 50 5.05 -8.41 19.12
N PRO A 51 3.76 -8.54 19.50
CA PRO A 51 2.74 -8.55 18.46
C PRO A 51 2.15 -7.18 18.19
N LYS A 52 2.54 -6.58 17.05
CA LYS A 52 1.51 -6.04 16.16
C LYS A 52 0.77 -7.25 15.57
N ASN A 53 -0.55 -7.28 15.68
CA ASN A 53 -1.34 -8.33 15.04
C ASN A 53 -1.26 -8.14 13.51
N MET A 54 -0.67 -9.11 12.81
CA MET A 54 -0.49 -9.06 11.35
C MET A 54 -1.80 -9.26 10.59
N ASP A 55 -2.78 -9.91 11.20
CA ASP A 55 -4.11 -10.18 10.63
C ASP A 55 -5.10 -9.03 10.91
N ALA A 56 -4.74 -8.08 11.77
CA ALA A 56 -5.57 -6.93 12.06
C ALA A 56 -5.47 -5.88 10.94
N PRO A 57 -6.52 -5.05 10.76
CA PRO A 57 -6.43 -3.89 9.88
C PRO A 57 -5.21 -3.03 10.23
N THR A 58 -4.53 -2.53 9.20
CA THR A 58 -3.55 -1.45 9.33
C THR A 58 -4.27 -0.20 9.82
N PHE A 59 -5.39 0.14 9.15
CA PHE A 59 -6.33 1.16 9.57
C PHE A 59 -7.75 0.59 9.61
N ALA A 60 -8.38 0.62 10.77
CA ALA A 60 -9.72 0.05 11.00
C ALA A 60 -10.87 1.03 10.71
N SER A 61 -10.57 2.23 10.22
CA SER A 61 -11.60 3.22 9.83
C SER A 61 -11.02 4.27 8.88
N ARG A 62 -11.89 4.97 8.15
CA ARG A 62 -11.52 6.17 7.38
C ARG A 62 -10.82 7.21 8.26
N ALA A 63 -11.31 7.42 9.49
CA ALA A 63 -10.72 8.38 10.42
C ALA A 63 -9.29 7.98 10.83
N ALA A 64 -9.05 6.70 11.10
CA ALA A 64 -7.72 6.19 11.42
C ALA A 64 -6.77 6.31 10.20
N PHE A 65 -7.27 6.03 9.00
CA PHE A 65 -6.51 6.23 7.76
C PHE A 65 -6.13 7.70 7.58
N VAL A 66 -7.07 8.64 7.78
CA VAL A 66 -6.82 10.08 7.67
C VAL A 66 -5.75 10.55 8.67
N ASP A 67 -5.82 10.10 9.92
CA ASP A 67 -4.85 10.48 10.95
C ASP A 67 -3.45 9.87 10.71
N GLY A 68 -3.39 8.66 10.16
CA GLY A 68 -2.13 7.96 9.88
C GLY A 68 -1.47 8.38 8.58
N GLN A 69 -2.20 8.24 7.47
CA GLN A 69 -1.67 8.46 6.11
C GLN A 69 -1.23 9.90 5.88
N GLY A 70 -1.94 10.89 6.44
CA GLY A 70 -1.59 12.30 6.30
C GLY A 70 -0.24 12.70 6.93
N LYS A 71 0.36 11.82 7.73
CA LYS A 71 1.69 12.04 8.36
C LYS A 71 2.82 11.34 7.61
N GLN A 72 2.52 10.52 6.61
CA GLN A 72 3.52 9.80 5.83
C GLN A 72 4.15 10.70 4.77
N PRO A 73 5.47 10.61 4.53
CA PRO A 73 6.10 11.31 3.43
C PRO A 73 5.55 10.81 2.09
N SER A 74 5.58 11.68 1.08
CA SER A 74 5.18 11.29 -0.28
C SER A 74 6.16 10.26 -0.85
N ILE A 75 5.61 9.17 -1.36
CA ILE A 75 6.38 8.09 -1.99
C ILE A 75 6.17 8.14 -3.51
N PRO A 76 7.22 8.12 -4.34
CA PRO A 76 7.08 7.98 -5.78
C PRO A 76 6.37 6.67 -6.11
N PHE A 77 5.39 6.67 -6.99
CA PHE A 77 4.52 5.53 -7.22
C PHE A 77 4.13 5.45 -8.70
N GLU A 78 4.52 4.35 -9.32
CA GLU A 78 4.22 4.00 -10.71
C GLU A 78 3.16 2.91 -10.74
N MET A 79 2.12 3.12 -11.53
CA MET A 79 1.09 2.12 -11.80
C MET A 79 1.55 1.25 -12.97
N LEU A 80 1.74 -0.05 -12.73
CA LEU A 80 2.17 -1.02 -13.73
C LEU A 80 1.00 -1.76 -14.38
N GLY A 81 -0.11 -1.92 -13.67
CA GLY A 81 -1.28 -2.63 -14.18
C GLY A 81 -2.54 -2.32 -13.38
N VAL A 82 -3.68 -2.36 -14.08
CA VAL A 82 -5.02 -2.15 -13.52
C VAL A 82 -5.95 -3.20 -14.10
N TRP A 83 -6.67 -3.90 -13.23
CA TRP A 83 -7.66 -4.90 -13.63
C TRP A 83 -8.97 -4.64 -12.87
N GLY A 84 -10.03 -4.34 -13.60
CA GLY A 84 -11.35 -4.11 -13.05
C GLY A 84 -12.18 -5.40 -12.94
N GLY A 85 -12.85 -5.56 -11.82
CA GLY A 85 -13.96 -6.51 -11.65
C GLY A 85 -15.29 -5.77 -11.49
N CYS A 86 -16.37 -6.50 -11.19
CA CYS A 86 -17.67 -5.87 -10.97
C CYS A 86 -17.66 -4.93 -9.76
N ARG A 87 -16.95 -5.31 -8.69
CA ARG A 87 -16.93 -4.66 -7.36
C ARG A 87 -15.53 -4.52 -6.76
N PHE A 88 -14.50 -4.65 -7.59
CA PHE A 88 -13.14 -4.44 -7.15
C PHE A 88 -12.28 -3.89 -8.28
N VAL A 89 -11.15 -3.29 -7.92
CA VAL A 89 -10.05 -2.98 -8.84
C VAL A 89 -8.77 -3.56 -8.25
N ALA A 90 -8.09 -4.42 -9.00
CA ALA A 90 -6.75 -4.87 -8.67
C ALA A 90 -5.72 -3.96 -9.34
N VAL A 91 -4.65 -3.64 -8.63
CA VAL A 91 -3.57 -2.77 -9.10
C VAL A 91 -2.22 -3.41 -8.85
N ARG A 92 -1.32 -3.30 -9.83
CA ARG A 92 0.11 -3.61 -9.69
C ARG A 92 0.86 -2.29 -9.72
N TRP A 93 1.82 -2.11 -8.82
CA TRP A 93 2.56 -0.88 -8.72
C TRP A 93 4.02 -1.08 -8.35
N LYS A 94 4.81 -0.02 -8.52
CA LYS A 94 6.23 0.05 -8.18
C LYS A 94 6.59 1.38 -7.54
N THR A 95 7.55 1.35 -6.61
CA THR A 95 8.33 2.53 -6.20
C THR A 95 9.82 2.19 -6.22
N GLU A 96 10.63 3.14 -6.66
CA GLU A 96 12.10 3.05 -6.58
C GLU A 96 12.64 3.64 -5.27
N ARG A 97 11.82 4.37 -4.51
CA ARG A 97 12.26 5.13 -3.33
C ARG A 97 11.25 5.05 -2.21
N SER A 98 11.07 3.85 -1.68
CA SER A 98 10.06 3.56 -0.65
C SER A 98 10.27 4.31 0.68
N ALA A 99 11.51 4.72 0.98
CA ALA A 99 11.86 5.48 2.16
C ALA A 99 12.11 6.98 1.86
N ASN A 100 11.67 7.47 0.70
CA ASN A 100 11.96 8.81 0.20
C ASN A 100 11.76 9.93 1.25
N GLY A 101 12.86 10.59 1.61
CA GLY A 101 12.85 11.74 2.53
C GLY A 101 12.70 11.35 3.99
N HIS A 102 12.73 10.06 4.32
CA HIS A 102 12.79 9.60 5.70
C HIS A 102 14.23 9.74 6.23
N VAL A 103 14.39 10.15 7.50
CA VAL A 103 15.72 10.36 8.11
C VAL A 103 16.59 9.11 8.16
N SER A 104 15.97 7.93 8.11
CA SER A 104 16.66 6.63 8.11
C SER A 104 16.76 6.00 6.71
N GLU A 105 16.44 6.74 5.66
CA GLU A 105 16.64 6.28 4.29
C GLU A 105 18.09 5.86 4.07
N SER A 106 18.31 4.60 3.65
CA SER A 106 19.65 4.03 3.50
C SER A 106 19.91 3.32 2.18
N ASP A 107 18.87 2.94 1.46
CA ASP A 107 18.95 2.23 0.17
C ASP A 107 17.70 2.50 -0.67
N ASP A 108 17.77 2.17 -1.96
CA ASP A 108 16.74 2.39 -2.99
C ASP A 108 16.39 1.07 -3.71
N ILE A 109 16.23 -0.02 -2.95
CA ILE A 109 15.81 -1.31 -3.52
C ILE A 109 14.38 -1.16 -4.07
N PRO A 110 14.12 -1.52 -5.35
CA PRO A 110 12.79 -1.44 -5.93
C PRO A 110 11.75 -2.22 -5.12
N VAL A 111 10.66 -1.55 -4.75
CA VAL A 111 9.51 -2.17 -4.11
C VAL A 111 8.39 -2.32 -5.13
N HIS A 112 7.87 -3.54 -5.26
CA HIS A 112 6.70 -3.85 -6.05
C HIS A 112 5.58 -4.36 -5.15
N GLY A 113 4.38 -3.80 -5.34
CA GLY A 113 3.22 -4.21 -4.59
C GLY A 113 2.02 -4.50 -5.47
N ASN A 114 1.02 -5.09 -4.83
CA ASN A 114 -0.32 -5.27 -5.36
C ASN A 114 -1.30 -4.65 -4.38
N ALA A 115 -2.43 -4.17 -4.89
CA ALA A 115 -3.58 -3.90 -4.04
C ALA A 115 -4.88 -4.38 -4.70
N ILE A 116 -5.84 -4.80 -3.88
CA ILE A 116 -7.22 -5.04 -4.26
C ILE A 116 -8.07 -3.99 -3.56
N LEU A 117 -8.73 -3.16 -4.35
CA LEU A 117 -9.60 -2.08 -3.92
C LEU A 117 -11.04 -2.59 -4.04
N GLU A 118 -11.67 -3.01 -2.95
CA GLU A 118 -13.11 -3.29 -2.93
C GLU A 118 -13.87 -1.96 -2.97
N VAL A 119 -14.91 -1.89 -3.79
CA VAL A 119 -15.64 -0.63 -4.00
C VAL A 119 -17.14 -0.78 -3.85
N GLU A 120 -17.78 0.34 -3.55
CA GLU A 120 -19.21 0.55 -3.46
C GLU A 120 -19.69 1.66 -4.38
N PRO A 121 -20.93 1.58 -4.91
CA PRO A 121 -21.47 2.65 -5.73
C PRO A 121 -21.56 3.88 -4.83
N ALA A 122 -21.10 5.01 -5.34
CA ALA A 122 -21.22 6.25 -4.61
C ALA A 122 -22.67 6.72 -4.54
N GLU A 123 -22.97 7.64 -3.62
CA GLU A 123 -24.29 8.25 -3.53
C GLU A 123 -24.55 9.16 -4.74
N GLU A 124 -25.82 9.40 -5.06
CA GLU A 124 -26.16 10.29 -6.16
C GLU A 124 -25.65 11.71 -5.88
N GLY A 125 -24.84 12.24 -6.79
CA GLY A 125 -24.21 13.56 -6.65
C GLY A 125 -22.76 13.52 -6.13
N ASP A 126 -22.23 12.35 -5.75
CA ASP A 126 -20.80 12.20 -5.42
C ASP A 126 -19.90 12.44 -6.66
N GLU A 127 -18.70 12.96 -6.42
CA GLU A 127 -17.69 13.25 -7.47
C GLU A 127 -17.25 11.98 -8.23
N TYR A 128 -17.27 10.84 -7.56
CA TYR A 128 -16.85 9.55 -8.09
C TYR A 128 -18.04 8.61 -8.23
N ALA A 129 -18.04 7.75 -9.25
CA ALA A 129 -19.07 6.72 -9.38
C ALA A 129 -18.91 5.57 -8.37
N TRP A 130 -17.70 5.41 -7.81
CA TRP A 130 -17.33 4.35 -6.89
C TRP A 130 -16.51 4.90 -5.73
N ARG A 131 -16.83 4.46 -4.51
CA ARG A 131 -16.07 4.71 -3.29
C ARG A 131 -15.37 3.43 -2.86
N ILE A 132 -14.16 3.53 -2.34
CA ILE A 132 -13.39 2.38 -1.85
C ILE A 132 -13.84 2.09 -0.42
N SER A 133 -14.30 0.87 -0.17
CA SER A 133 -14.68 0.40 1.18
C SER A 133 -13.61 -0.46 1.82
N LYS A 134 -12.78 -1.12 1.02
CA LYS A 134 -11.66 -1.90 1.55
C LYS A 134 -10.44 -1.87 0.66
N ILE A 135 -9.27 -1.87 1.27
CA ILE A 135 -8.00 -2.09 0.60
C ILE A 135 -7.34 -3.33 1.20
N TRP A 136 -6.92 -4.24 0.32
CA TRP A 136 -5.99 -5.32 0.63
C TRP A 136 -4.68 -5.04 -0.11
N SER A 137 -3.62 -4.66 0.59
CA SER A 137 -2.33 -4.30 -0.02
C SER A 137 -1.20 -5.18 0.49
N GLU A 138 -0.37 -5.68 -0.42
CA GLU A 138 0.86 -6.39 -0.07
C GLU A 138 2.00 -5.99 -1.00
N PHE A 139 3.22 -5.96 -0.47
CA PHE A 139 4.44 -5.63 -1.21
C PHE A 139 5.65 -6.32 -0.60
N ASN A 140 6.80 -6.28 -1.26
CA ASN A 140 8.05 -6.82 -0.73
C ASN A 140 8.58 -5.97 0.45
N SER A 141 8.00 -6.20 1.64
CA SER A 141 8.29 -5.48 2.89
C SER A 141 9.75 -5.60 3.34
N ALA A 142 10.44 -6.70 3.03
CA ALA A 142 11.87 -6.86 3.32
C ALA A 142 12.72 -5.78 2.64
N ALA A 143 12.49 -5.51 1.35
CA ALA A 143 13.19 -4.43 0.63
C ALA A 143 12.92 -3.07 1.27
N TRP A 144 11.67 -2.82 1.70
CA TRP A 144 11.33 -1.59 2.40
C TRP A 144 12.06 -1.46 3.75
N LEU A 145 12.16 -2.54 4.53
CA LEU A 145 12.91 -2.55 5.79
C LEU A 145 14.39 -2.28 5.58
N VAL A 146 14.98 -2.74 4.47
CA VAL A 146 16.36 -2.39 4.07
C VAL A 146 16.45 -0.91 3.71
N ASN A 147 15.52 -0.40 2.90
CA ASN A 147 15.50 1.00 2.50
C ASN A 147 15.34 1.96 3.70
N LEU A 148 14.68 1.52 4.77
CA LEU A 148 14.56 2.25 6.04
C LEU A 148 15.74 2.04 7.01
N GLY A 149 16.73 1.21 6.66
CA GLY A 149 17.88 0.87 7.49
C GLY A 149 17.53 0.03 8.72
N VAL A 150 16.32 -0.52 8.80
CA VAL A 150 15.84 -1.37 9.90
C VAL A 150 16.42 -2.77 9.78
N PHE A 151 16.38 -3.33 8.57
CA PHE A 151 17.02 -4.61 8.26
C PHE A 151 18.32 -4.32 7.49
N LYS A 152 19.41 -4.95 7.90
CA LYS A 152 20.71 -4.84 7.22
C LYS A 152 21.07 -6.23 6.72
N PRO A 153 20.96 -6.49 5.40
CA PRO A 153 21.34 -7.78 4.86
C PRO A 153 22.86 -7.98 4.98
N ASP A 154 23.28 -9.18 5.35
CA ASP A 154 24.69 -9.57 5.37
C ASP A 154 25.12 -9.99 3.96
N GLU A 155 26.00 -9.19 3.35
CA GLU A 155 26.55 -9.36 1.99
C GLU A 155 25.51 -9.61 0.87
N ARG A 156 25.97 -9.62 -0.38
CA ARG A 156 25.08 -9.78 -1.55
C ARG A 156 24.88 -11.28 -1.75
N PRO A 157 23.63 -11.78 -1.87
CA PRO A 157 23.41 -13.21 -1.99
C PRO A 157 24.12 -13.77 -3.22
N ASP A 158 24.84 -14.88 -3.04
CA ASP A 158 25.54 -15.57 -4.11
C ASP A 158 24.63 -16.61 -4.78
N ALA A 159 25.14 -17.29 -5.82
CA ALA A 159 24.35 -18.28 -6.56
C ALA A 159 23.96 -19.51 -5.70
N GLU A 160 24.58 -19.73 -4.54
CA GLU A 160 24.26 -20.82 -3.63
C GLU A 160 23.06 -20.49 -2.72
N ASP A 161 22.73 -19.22 -2.51
CA ASP A 161 21.57 -18.80 -1.70
C ASP A 161 20.23 -19.20 -2.35
N VAL A 162 20.19 -19.38 -3.66
CA VAL A 162 19.01 -19.95 -4.35
C VAL A 162 18.75 -21.40 -3.93
N LYS A 163 19.80 -22.18 -3.58
CA LYS A 163 19.63 -23.57 -3.12
C LYS A 163 19.03 -23.63 -1.71
N HIS A 164 19.22 -22.60 -0.88
CA HIS A 164 18.61 -22.53 0.45
C HIS A 164 17.08 -22.35 0.37
N MET A 165 16.55 -21.79 -0.72
CA MET A 165 15.11 -21.72 -0.97
C MET A 165 14.46 -23.11 -1.17
N GLU A 166 15.24 -24.14 -1.50
CA GLU A 166 14.75 -25.52 -1.63
C GLU A 166 14.58 -26.23 -0.27
N GLN A 167 15.00 -25.59 0.83
CA GLN A 167 14.93 -26.14 2.20
C GLN A 167 13.81 -25.51 3.05
N PHE A 168 13.04 -24.57 2.51
CA PHE A 168 11.86 -23.96 3.14
C PHE A 168 10.56 -24.71 2.78
#